data_AF-A0A3B5AKZ3-F1
#
_entry.id   AF-A0A3B5AKZ3-F1
#
_cell.length_a   1.000
_cell.length_b   1.000
_cell.length_c   1.000
_cell.angle_alpha   90.00
_cell.angle_beta   90.00
_cell.angle_gamma   90.00
#
_symmetry.space_group_name_H-M   'P 1'
#
loop_
_entity.id
_entity.type
_entity.pdbx_description
1 polymer ?
#
loop_
_entity_poly.entity_id
_entity_poly.type
_entity_poly.pdbx_seq_one_letter_code
_entity_poly.pdbx_strand_id
1 'polypeptide(L)'
;SLGPVSRWSVMSQTPILSVLPTRTLVDEKFKVLVENLPPACPVTVRSLHHSEDNHDWEAFGFYVSDHGGTVNVSKDLSFGGTYTGQEPMGLLWSMCPVPGSREADSILVTEQWTNSFPLRSCPGPFPGILDLWGGGGGLMEYRSALLASHGYATMSLDYLGCDQPEFSYAEVSTAFNIIKDHPQVIEDRVGVFGISLGSLVALYLYPGAGHLIEPPFSPHFRVTNFMTSERGKVVMLWGGHTKPHADAQEDSWRKILSFLQQHLYCRHKAKL
;
A
#
# COMPACT_ATOMS: atom_id res chain seq x y z
N SER A 1 13.89 49.45 -45.41
CA SER A 1 14.72 48.75 -44.42
C SER A 1 13.79 48.13 -43.40
N LEU A 2 13.46 46.84 -43.57
CA LEU A 2 12.71 46.05 -42.60
C LEU A 2 13.76 45.20 -41.88
N GLY A 3 14.03 45.50 -40.61
CA GLY A 3 15.00 44.76 -39.80
C GLY A 3 14.54 43.31 -39.58
N PRO A 4 15.48 42.38 -39.32
CA PRO A 4 15.13 40.99 -39.09
C PRO A 4 14.35 40.89 -37.77
N VAL A 5 13.16 40.26 -37.84
CA VAL A 5 12.40 39.84 -36.67
C VAL A 5 13.23 38.78 -35.95
N SER A 6 13.79 39.14 -34.81
CA SER A 6 14.49 38.21 -33.94
C SER A 6 13.49 37.14 -33.48
N ARG A 7 13.61 35.95 -34.07
CA ARG A 7 12.92 34.74 -33.63
C ARG A 7 13.47 34.43 -32.24
N TRP A 8 12.70 34.75 -31.19
CA TRP A 8 13.00 34.31 -29.84
C TRP A 8 13.05 32.79 -29.88
N SER A 9 14.27 32.24 -29.86
CA SER A 9 14.50 30.83 -29.60
C SER A 9 14.09 30.61 -28.14
N VAL A 10 12.85 30.18 -27.93
CA VAL A 10 12.47 29.50 -26.69
C VAL A 10 13.42 28.34 -26.58
N MET A 11 14.41 28.44 -25.69
CA MET A 11 15.29 27.32 -25.37
C MET A 11 14.36 26.16 -24.99
N SER A 12 14.45 25.06 -25.73
CA SER A 12 13.75 23.82 -25.41
C SER A 12 14.24 23.35 -24.05
N GLN A 13 13.57 23.74 -22.98
CA GLN A 13 13.80 23.20 -21.66
C GLN A 13 13.21 21.80 -21.65
N THR A 14 14.08 20.79 -21.58
CA THR A 14 13.65 19.39 -21.48
C THR A 14 13.11 19.17 -20.06
N PRO A 15 11.84 18.79 -19.89
CA PRO A 15 11.27 18.52 -18.58
C PRO A 15 12.07 17.41 -17.88
N ILE A 16 12.33 17.58 -16.58
CA ILE A 16 13.00 16.58 -15.76
C ILE A 16 12.00 16.06 -14.73
N LEU A 17 11.76 14.75 -14.71
CA LEU A 17 10.94 14.07 -13.71
C LEU A 17 11.84 13.35 -12.71
N SER A 18 11.75 13.72 -11.44
CA SER A 18 12.57 13.18 -10.35
C SER A 18 11.68 12.58 -9.26
N VAL A 19 12.06 11.41 -8.74
CA VAL A 19 11.40 10.74 -7.61
C VAL A 19 12.39 10.56 -6.46
N LEU A 20 12.03 11.03 -5.26
CA LEU A 20 12.91 11.03 -4.09
C LEU A 20 12.21 10.48 -2.84
N PRO A 21 12.80 9.49 -2.15
CA PRO A 21 14.00 8.74 -2.55
C PRO A 21 13.72 7.85 -3.78
N THR A 22 14.79 7.41 -4.47
CA THR A 22 14.66 6.56 -5.67
C THR A 22 14.21 5.13 -5.36
N ARG A 23 14.33 4.71 -4.10
CA ARG A 23 13.80 3.45 -3.58
C ARG A 23 13.27 3.67 -2.17
N THR A 24 12.08 3.14 -1.89
CA THR A 24 11.39 3.28 -0.61
C THR A 24 10.44 2.09 -0.45
N LEU A 25 10.00 1.81 0.78
CA LEU A 25 8.96 0.79 1.01
C LEU A 25 7.59 1.29 0.53
N VAL A 26 6.69 0.38 0.18
CA VAL A 26 5.37 0.78 -0.33
C VAL A 26 4.55 1.58 0.70
N ASP A 27 4.82 1.46 2.00
CA ASP A 27 4.16 2.23 3.06
C ASP A 27 4.90 3.55 3.42
N GLU A 28 5.96 3.89 2.69
CA GLU A 28 6.72 5.14 2.86
C GLU A 28 6.36 6.18 1.79
N LYS A 29 6.38 7.45 2.18
CA LYS A 29 6.07 8.56 1.26
C LYS A 29 7.30 8.92 0.42
N PHE A 30 7.10 9.08 -0.88
CA PHE A 30 8.09 9.70 -1.76
C PHE A 30 7.59 11.02 -2.34
N LYS A 31 8.52 11.77 -2.94
CA LYS A 31 8.26 13.05 -3.59
C LYS A 31 8.44 12.89 -5.08
N VAL A 32 7.50 13.44 -5.84
CA VAL A 32 7.61 13.57 -7.30
C VAL A 32 7.79 15.04 -7.63
N LEU A 33 8.86 15.34 -8.35
CA LEU A 33 9.21 16.68 -8.81
C LEU A 33 9.27 16.69 -10.33
N VAL A 34 8.65 17.69 -10.95
CA VAL A 34 8.80 17.99 -12.37
C VAL A 34 9.44 19.36 -12.50
N GLU A 35 10.61 19.42 -13.09
CA GLU A 35 11.42 20.64 -13.24
C GLU A 35 11.61 20.97 -14.73
N ASN A 36 12.15 22.15 -15.03
CA ASN A 36 12.39 22.64 -16.39
C ASN A 36 11.12 22.79 -17.24
N LEU A 37 10.01 23.15 -16.60
CA LEU A 37 8.76 23.50 -17.29
C LEU A 37 8.75 25.00 -17.61
N PRO A 38 8.00 25.44 -18.64
CA PRO A 38 7.69 26.86 -18.78
C PRO A 38 6.96 27.36 -17.52
N PRO A 39 7.20 28.59 -17.03
CA PRO A 39 6.49 29.13 -15.88
C PRO A 39 4.96 29.22 -16.10
N ALA A 40 4.17 28.95 -15.06
CA ALA A 40 2.70 28.99 -15.10
C ALA A 40 2.07 28.09 -16.19
N CYS A 41 2.75 26.98 -16.52
CA CYS A 41 2.34 26.04 -17.55
C CYS A 41 1.47 24.93 -16.96
N PRO A 42 0.27 24.68 -17.50
CA PRO A 42 -0.52 23.51 -17.14
C PRO A 42 0.20 22.21 -17.56
N VAL A 43 0.29 21.25 -16.64
CA VAL A 43 0.90 19.95 -16.88
C VAL A 43 0.08 18.82 -16.26
N THR A 44 0.10 17.65 -16.90
CA THR A 44 -0.48 16.42 -16.35
C THR A 44 0.64 15.50 -15.92
N VAL A 45 0.64 15.09 -14.66
CA VAL A 45 1.55 14.05 -14.15
C VAL A 45 0.78 12.75 -14.08
N ARG A 46 1.27 11.70 -14.76
CA ARG A 46 0.62 10.40 -14.87
C ARG A 46 1.54 9.29 -14.34
N SER A 47 0.96 8.39 -13.55
CA SER A 47 1.56 7.15 -13.09
C SER A 47 0.89 5.99 -13.81
N LEU A 48 1.70 5.03 -14.28
CA LEU A 48 1.25 3.84 -14.98
C LEU A 48 1.88 2.62 -14.30
N HIS A 49 1.06 1.61 -14.04
CA HIS A 49 1.51 0.34 -13.48
C HIS A 49 0.99 -0.80 -14.33
N HIS A 50 1.91 -1.67 -14.75
CA HIS A 50 1.60 -2.91 -15.44
C HIS A 50 1.66 -4.05 -14.44
N SER A 51 0.51 -4.65 -14.14
CA SER A 51 0.41 -5.81 -13.23
C SER A 51 0.91 -7.08 -13.92
N GLU A 52 1.40 -8.03 -13.11
CA GLU A 52 1.80 -9.37 -13.56
C GLU A 52 0.65 -10.13 -14.25
N ASP A 53 -0.59 -9.82 -13.88
CA ASP A 53 -1.80 -10.39 -14.47
C ASP A 53 -2.21 -9.73 -15.81
N ASN A 54 -1.31 -8.96 -16.45
CA ASN A 54 -1.55 -8.18 -17.68
C ASN A 54 -2.70 -7.15 -17.54
N HIS A 55 -2.87 -6.59 -16.34
CA HIS A 55 -3.78 -5.48 -16.10
C HIS A 55 -3.01 -4.16 -16.01
N ASP A 56 -3.42 -3.19 -16.83
CA ASP A 56 -2.86 -1.84 -16.78
C ASP A 56 -3.67 -0.97 -15.81
N TRP A 57 -2.94 -0.24 -14.99
CA TRP A 57 -3.46 0.67 -13.98
C TRP A 57 -2.90 2.07 -14.21
N GLU A 58 -3.73 3.08 -13.96
CA GLU A 58 -3.32 4.47 -14.10
C GLU A 58 -3.82 5.36 -12.98
N ALA A 59 -3.04 6.40 -12.68
CA ALA A 59 -3.46 7.55 -11.91
C ALA A 59 -2.88 8.81 -12.54
N PHE A 60 -3.60 9.93 -12.48
CA PHE A 60 -3.09 11.21 -12.97
C PHE A 60 -3.66 12.40 -12.22
N GLY A 61 -2.84 13.45 -12.10
CA GLY A 61 -3.22 14.74 -11.53
C GLY A 61 -2.90 15.89 -12.48
N PHE A 62 -3.71 16.93 -12.44
CA PHE A 62 -3.52 18.16 -13.21
C PHE A 62 -2.90 19.25 -12.35
N TYR A 63 -1.76 19.79 -12.79
CA TYR A 63 -0.96 20.78 -12.06
C TYR A 63 -0.66 21.99 -12.93
N VAL A 64 -0.16 23.05 -12.30
CA VAL A 64 0.39 24.23 -12.97
C VAL A 64 1.76 24.51 -12.38
N SER A 65 2.78 24.64 -13.22
CA SER A 65 4.14 24.95 -12.76
C SER A 65 4.23 26.31 -12.10
N ASP A 66 5.11 26.44 -11.11
CA ASP A 66 5.38 27.70 -10.46
C ASP A 66 6.15 28.68 -11.38
N HIS A 67 6.50 29.84 -10.84
CA HIS A 67 7.28 30.86 -11.54
C HIS A 67 8.70 30.40 -11.92
N GLY A 68 9.22 29.38 -11.23
CA GLY A 68 10.51 28.74 -11.50
C GLY A 68 10.42 27.57 -12.47
N GLY A 69 9.24 27.23 -12.99
CA GLY A 69 9.06 26.10 -13.90
C GLY A 69 9.06 24.75 -13.19
N THR A 70 8.65 24.71 -11.93
CA THR A 70 8.64 23.49 -11.11
C THR A 70 7.21 23.10 -10.71
N VAL A 71 6.93 21.80 -10.67
CA VAL A 71 5.78 21.20 -10.01
C VAL A 71 6.28 20.23 -8.95
N ASN A 72 5.85 20.41 -7.72
CA ASN A 72 6.05 19.49 -6.61
C ASN A 72 4.73 18.80 -6.27
N VAL A 73 4.54 17.58 -6.75
CA VAL A 73 3.30 16.79 -6.57
C VAL A 73 2.93 16.63 -5.08
N SER A 74 3.90 16.64 -4.18
CA SER A 74 3.65 16.51 -2.73
C SER A 74 3.17 17.80 -2.06
N LYS A 75 3.24 18.94 -2.74
CA LYS A 75 2.93 20.26 -2.16
C LYS A 75 1.91 21.04 -2.95
N ASP A 76 1.92 20.86 -4.26
CA ASP A 76 1.05 21.61 -5.16
C ASP A 76 -0.33 20.96 -5.24
N LEU A 77 -1.34 21.79 -5.51
CA LEU A 77 -2.71 21.32 -5.63
C LEU A 77 -2.93 20.66 -6.98
N SER A 78 -3.44 19.42 -6.98
CA SER A 78 -4.04 18.83 -8.17
C SER A 78 -5.40 19.46 -8.42
N PHE A 79 -5.61 20.03 -9.60
CA PHE A 79 -6.87 20.67 -10.01
C PHE A 79 -7.90 19.66 -10.56
N GLY A 80 -7.51 18.41 -10.79
CA GLY A 80 -8.38 17.38 -11.37
C GLY A 80 -7.61 16.13 -11.78
N GLY A 81 -8.34 15.15 -12.29
CA GLY A 81 -7.81 13.84 -12.68
C GLY A 81 -8.41 12.73 -11.82
N THR A 82 -7.60 11.74 -11.45
CA THR A 82 -8.04 10.65 -10.56
C THR A 82 -8.14 11.10 -9.09
N TYR A 83 -7.60 12.27 -8.75
CA TYR A 83 -7.71 12.92 -7.43
C TYR A 83 -7.57 14.46 -7.56
N THR A 84 -8.00 15.18 -6.53
CA THR A 84 -7.88 16.65 -6.41
C THR A 84 -7.29 17.06 -5.06
N GLY A 85 -6.75 18.26 -4.98
CA GLY A 85 -6.17 18.81 -3.75
C GLY A 85 -4.69 18.48 -3.55
N GLN A 86 -4.18 18.74 -2.34
CA GLN A 86 -2.79 18.48 -1.97
C GLN A 86 -2.67 17.04 -1.48
N GLU A 87 -2.37 16.12 -2.39
CA GLU A 87 -2.39 14.68 -2.13
C GLU A 87 -1.05 14.04 -2.54
N PRO A 88 -0.06 13.99 -1.63
CA PRO A 88 1.30 13.59 -2.00
C PRO A 88 1.44 12.21 -2.61
N MET A 89 0.54 11.29 -2.23
CA MET A 89 0.50 9.91 -2.69
C MET A 89 -0.70 9.66 -3.62
N GLY A 90 -1.32 10.71 -4.15
CA GLY A 90 -2.48 10.63 -5.05
C GLY A 90 -2.20 9.78 -6.29
N LEU A 91 -0.99 9.84 -6.83
CA LEU A 91 -0.55 9.01 -7.97
C LEU A 91 -0.45 7.50 -7.68
N LEU A 92 -0.69 7.06 -6.44
CA LEU A 92 -0.73 5.66 -6.02
C LEU A 92 -2.12 5.25 -5.54
N TRP A 93 -2.62 5.87 -4.47
CA TRP A 93 -3.87 5.43 -3.85
C TRP A 93 -5.09 5.61 -4.75
N SER A 94 -5.01 6.52 -5.73
CA SER A 94 -6.09 6.79 -6.67
C SER A 94 -5.99 5.97 -7.96
N MET A 95 -5.08 5.00 -8.06
CA MET A 95 -4.96 4.19 -9.28
C MET A 95 -6.28 3.49 -9.58
N CYS A 96 -6.66 3.50 -10.86
CA CYS A 96 -7.81 2.79 -11.37
C CYS A 96 -7.43 1.94 -12.58
N PRO A 97 -8.19 0.87 -12.89
CA PRO A 97 -7.95 0.07 -14.09
C PRO A 97 -8.10 0.94 -15.35
N VAL A 98 -7.21 0.76 -16.32
CA VAL A 98 -7.30 1.44 -17.61
C VAL A 98 -8.52 0.90 -18.38
N PRO A 99 -9.42 1.76 -18.89
CA PRO A 99 -10.59 1.31 -19.64
C PRO A 99 -10.21 0.38 -20.81
N GLY A 100 -10.73 -0.85 -20.80
CA GLY A 100 -10.44 -1.86 -21.84
C GLY A 100 -9.46 -2.95 -21.41
N SER A 101 -8.81 -2.83 -20.25
CA SER A 101 -8.17 -3.98 -19.59
C SER A 101 -9.22 -5.02 -19.18
N ARG A 102 -8.83 -6.29 -19.01
CA ARG A 102 -9.73 -7.31 -18.43
C ARG A 102 -10.19 -6.87 -17.03
N GLU A 103 -11.34 -7.37 -16.57
CA GLU A 103 -11.86 -7.02 -15.24
C GLU A 103 -10.84 -7.45 -14.19
N ALA A 104 -10.30 -6.47 -13.44
CA ALA A 104 -9.21 -6.70 -12.53
C ALA A 104 -9.64 -7.60 -11.36
N ASP A 105 -8.98 -8.75 -11.24
CA ASP A 105 -8.66 -9.30 -9.93
C ASP A 105 -7.60 -8.36 -9.32
N SER A 106 -7.63 -8.19 -7.99
CA SER A 106 -6.83 -7.20 -7.24
C SER A 106 -5.40 -7.02 -7.77
N ILE A 107 -4.80 -5.81 -7.63
CA ILE A 107 -3.34 -5.69 -7.72
C ILE A 107 -2.76 -6.57 -6.62
N LEU A 108 -2.41 -7.80 -6.98
CA LEU A 108 -1.45 -8.55 -6.24
C LEU A 108 -0.14 -7.84 -6.51
N VAL A 109 0.38 -7.12 -5.52
CA VAL A 109 1.81 -6.85 -5.47
C VAL A 109 2.45 -8.20 -5.13
N THR A 110 2.48 -9.10 -6.11
CA THR A 110 3.29 -10.31 -6.09
C THR A 110 4.69 -9.87 -6.42
N GLU A 111 5.41 -9.33 -5.44
CA GLU A 111 6.85 -9.46 -5.54
C GLU A 111 7.17 -10.93 -5.27
N GLN A 112 7.65 -11.66 -6.28
CA GLN A 112 8.33 -12.94 -6.09
C GLN A 112 9.50 -12.72 -5.11
N TRP A 113 9.25 -12.92 -3.82
CA TRP A 113 10.31 -13.08 -2.83
C TRP A 113 10.35 -14.53 -2.41
N THR A 114 11.27 -15.27 -3.03
CA THR A 114 11.81 -16.47 -2.43
C THR A 114 12.41 -16.12 -1.07
N ASN A 115 11.76 -16.57 0.02
CA ASN A 115 12.32 -16.83 1.36
C ASN A 115 13.51 -15.93 1.74
N SER A 116 13.31 -14.62 1.79
CA SER A 116 14.36 -13.70 2.23
C SER A 116 13.78 -12.70 3.21
N PHE A 117 13.96 -13.01 4.50
CA PHE A 117 13.77 -12.10 5.62
C PHE A 117 14.55 -10.79 5.34
N PRO A 118 13.91 -9.66 4.97
CA PRO A 118 14.62 -8.41 4.86
C PRO A 118 14.65 -7.79 6.25
N LEU A 119 15.28 -8.50 7.19
CA LEU A 119 15.62 -7.91 8.48
C LEU A 119 16.59 -6.77 8.17
N ARG A 120 16.18 -5.53 8.47
CA ARG A 120 17.14 -4.44 8.68
C ARG A 120 18.27 -5.02 9.54
N SER A 121 19.51 -4.76 9.18
CA SER A 121 20.78 -5.32 9.68
C SER A 121 21.00 -5.16 11.20
N CYS A 122 20.07 -5.67 11.99
CA CYS A 122 20.07 -5.73 13.44
C CYS A 122 20.22 -7.21 13.83
N PRO A 123 21.07 -7.55 14.79
CA PRO A 123 21.38 -8.94 15.12
C PRO A 123 20.24 -9.72 15.82
N GLY A 124 19.05 -9.13 15.97
CA GLY A 124 17.94 -9.70 16.75
C GLY A 124 18.27 -9.81 18.25
N PRO A 125 17.44 -10.51 19.03
CA PRO A 125 16.13 -11.09 18.65
C PRO A 125 15.03 -10.02 18.47
N PHE A 126 13.99 -10.37 17.73
CA PHE A 126 12.87 -9.49 17.38
C PHE A 126 11.56 -10.00 18.00
N PRO A 127 10.57 -9.14 18.29
CA PRO A 127 9.24 -9.63 18.61
C PRO A 127 8.60 -10.35 17.42
N GLY A 128 7.83 -11.39 17.70
CA GLY A 128 7.17 -12.24 16.72
C GLY A 128 5.77 -11.74 16.35
N ILE A 129 5.36 -11.89 15.10
CA ILE A 129 3.98 -11.67 14.63
C ILE A 129 3.52 -12.84 13.78
N LEU A 130 2.45 -13.50 14.20
CA LEU A 130 1.69 -14.42 13.35
C LEU A 130 0.63 -13.63 12.57
N ASP A 131 0.75 -13.63 11.24
CA ASP A 131 -0.09 -12.85 10.32
C ASP A 131 -1.14 -13.75 9.65
N LEU A 132 -2.41 -13.47 9.91
CA LEU A 132 -3.54 -14.28 9.49
C LEU A 132 -4.45 -13.49 8.53
N TRP A 133 -4.56 -13.95 7.29
CA TRP A 133 -5.47 -13.36 6.29
C TRP A 133 -6.90 -13.90 6.41
N GLY A 134 -7.87 -13.15 5.90
CA GLY A 134 -9.29 -13.51 5.94
C GLY A 134 -9.73 -14.42 4.78
N GLY A 135 -11.04 -14.47 4.52
CA GLY A 135 -11.61 -15.28 3.43
C GLY A 135 -11.09 -14.87 2.06
N GLY A 136 -10.72 -15.86 1.24
CA GLY A 136 -10.08 -15.70 -0.07
C GLY A 136 -9.08 -16.82 -0.38
N GLY A 137 -8.49 -17.40 0.68
CA GLY A 137 -7.49 -18.46 0.59
C GLY A 137 -6.16 -17.99 0.00
N GLY A 138 -5.15 -18.85 0.07
CA GLY A 138 -3.83 -18.57 -0.48
C GLY A 138 -2.89 -17.85 0.50
N LEU A 139 -1.59 -18.02 0.27
CA LEU A 139 -0.55 -17.42 1.08
C LEU A 139 -0.28 -15.98 0.61
N MET A 140 -0.62 -15.01 1.46
CA MET A 140 -0.42 -13.60 1.18
C MET A 140 0.66 -13.00 2.09
N GLU A 141 1.74 -12.49 1.50
CA GLU A 141 2.96 -12.17 2.25
C GLU A 141 3.27 -10.67 2.38
N TYR A 142 2.67 -9.81 1.55
CA TYR A 142 3.09 -8.40 1.46
C TYR A 142 2.94 -7.63 2.78
N ARG A 143 1.88 -7.88 3.56
CA ARG A 143 1.69 -7.24 4.87
C ARG A 143 2.72 -7.71 5.89
N SER A 144 3.01 -9.00 5.91
CA SER A 144 4.07 -9.57 6.75
C SER A 144 5.45 -9.02 6.38
N ALA A 145 5.77 -8.94 5.09
CA ALA A 145 7.03 -8.35 4.63
C ALA A 145 7.19 -6.87 5.06
N LEU A 146 6.10 -6.11 5.02
CA LEU A 146 6.07 -4.74 5.53
C LEU A 146 6.32 -4.69 7.04
N LEU A 147 5.60 -5.49 7.83
CA LEU A 147 5.84 -5.60 9.27
C LEU A 147 7.30 -6.01 9.57
N ALA A 148 7.87 -6.94 8.80
CA ALA A 148 9.26 -7.35 8.96
C ALA A 148 10.24 -6.19 8.74
N SER A 149 9.95 -5.33 7.76
CA SER A 149 10.73 -4.12 7.47
C SER A 149 10.69 -3.08 8.60
N HIS A 150 9.70 -3.18 9.51
CA HIS A 150 9.57 -2.42 10.75
C HIS A 150 10.17 -3.11 11.99
N GLY A 151 10.92 -4.20 11.78
CA GLY A 151 11.68 -4.87 12.84
C GLY A 151 10.87 -5.93 13.60
N TYR A 152 9.89 -6.56 12.98
CA TYR A 152 9.21 -7.73 13.55
C TYR A 152 9.70 -9.01 12.85
N ALA A 153 9.74 -10.12 13.58
CA ALA A 153 9.86 -11.44 12.96
C ALA A 153 8.45 -11.91 12.62
N THR A 154 8.12 -12.08 11.35
CA THR A 154 6.74 -12.31 10.90
C THR A 154 6.58 -13.68 10.25
N MET A 155 5.42 -14.30 10.41
CA MET A 155 5.04 -15.53 9.70
C MET A 155 3.61 -15.41 9.17
N SER A 156 3.46 -15.48 7.85
CA SER A 156 2.16 -15.58 7.18
C SER A 156 1.67 -17.02 7.21
N LEU A 157 0.38 -17.22 7.49
CA LEU A 157 -0.23 -18.55 7.48
C LEU A 157 -1.42 -18.59 6.52
N ASP A 158 -1.39 -19.56 5.60
CA ASP A 158 -2.56 -19.98 4.83
C ASP A 158 -3.29 -21.08 5.60
N TYR A 159 -4.43 -20.74 6.21
CA TYR A 159 -5.25 -21.63 7.05
C TYR A 159 -6.69 -21.75 6.55
N LEU A 160 -7.00 -21.15 5.40
CA LEU A 160 -8.32 -21.13 4.74
C LEU A 160 -8.16 -21.38 3.23
N GLY A 161 -7.30 -22.33 2.87
CA GLY A 161 -7.00 -22.64 1.47
C GLY A 161 -8.23 -23.12 0.68
N CYS A 162 -8.16 -23.03 -0.65
CA CYS A 162 -9.23 -23.48 -1.55
C CYS A 162 -9.63 -24.95 -1.37
N ASP A 163 -8.76 -25.78 -0.78
CA ASP A 163 -8.96 -27.21 -0.50
C ASP A 163 -9.33 -27.50 0.98
N GLN A 164 -9.30 -26.49 1.86
CA GLN A 164 -9.50 -26.61 3.31
C GLN A 164 -10.58 -25.60 3.77
N PRO A 165 -11.87 -25.90 3.57
CA PRO A 165 -12.97 -24.98 3.87
C PRO A 165 -13.26 -24.84 5.38
N GLU A 166 -12.66 -25.68 6.23
CA GLU A 166 -12.88 -25.66 7.69
C GLU A 166 -11.68 -25.07 8.44
N PHE A 167 -11.96 -24.14 9.35
CA PHE A 167 -10.96 -23.53 10.22
C PHE A 167 -10.33 -24.56 11.16
N SER A 168 -9.00 -24.75 11.07
CA SER A 168 -8.25 -25.62 11.95
C SER A 168 -7.53 -24.84 13.06
N TYR A 169 -8.06 -24.92 14.29
CA TYR A 169 -7.36 -24.37 15.47
C TYR A 169 -6.00 -25.04 15.70
N ALA A 170 -5.86 -26.32 15.35
CA ALA A 170 -4.62 -27.07 15.54
C ALA A 170 -3.48 -26.53 14.66
N GLU A 171 -3.78 -26.13 13.42
CA GLU A 171 -2.80 -25.53 12.51
C GLU A 171 -2.35 -24.16 13.02
N VAL A 172 -3.29 -23.29 13.40
CA VAL A 172 -2.98 -21.97 13.98
C VAL A 172 -2.16 -22.11 15.27
N SER A 173 -2.52 -23.07 16.14
CA SER A 173 -1.76 -23.34 17.36
C SER A 173 -0.35 -23.86 17.08
N THR A 174 -0.18 -24.70 16.05
CA THR A 174 1.13 -25.21 15.64
C THR A 174 1.99 -24.07 15.10
N ALA A 175 1.42 -23.23 14.23
CA ALA A 175 2.06 -22.04 13.70
C ALA A 175 2.49 -21.06 14.80
N PHE A 176 1.62 -20.81 15.79
CA PHE A 176 1.95 -19.98 16.94
C PHE A 176 3.14 -20.53 17.74
N ASN A 177 3.21 -21.85 17.95
CA ASN A 177 4.35 -22.46 18.64
C ASN A 177 5.64 -22.38 17.80
N ILE A 178 5.55 -22.58 16.48
CA ILE A 178 6.71 -22.46 15.57
C ILE A 178 7.35 -21.08 15.66
N ILE A 179 6.55 -20.00 15.56
CA ILE A 179 7.09 -18.65 15.64
C ILE A 179 7.59 -18.31 17.05
N LYS A 180 6.88 -18.77 18.08
CA LYS A 180 7.26 -18.56 19.48
C LYS A 180 8.62 -19.19 19.81
N ASP A 181 8.88 -20.39 19.32
CA ASP A 181 10.09 -21.16 19.62
C ASP A 181 11.26 -20.81 18.69
N HIS A 182 11.09 -19.88 17.74
CA HIS A 182 12.12 -19.50 16.78
C HIS A 182 13.27 -18.75 17.46
N PRO A 183 14.55 -19.08 17.20
CA PRO A 183 15.71 -18.53 17.94
C PRO A 183 15.93 -17.02 17.74
N GLN A 184 15.36 -16.42 16.70
CA GLN A 184 15.38 -14.97 16.48
C GLN A 184 14.12 -14.25 16.99
N VAL A 185 13.19 -14.96 17.63
CA VAL A 185 11.97 -14.41 18.22
C VAL A 185 12.11 -14.32 19.73
N ILE A 186 11.64 -13.22 20.31
CA ILE A 186 11.55 -13.09 21.76
C ILE A 186 10.32 -13.88 22.24
N GLU A 187 10.53 -14.98 22.94
CA GLU A 187 9.50 -15.97 23.32
C GLU A 187 8.26 -15.35 23.99
N ASP A 188 8.44 -14.32 24.83
CA ASP A 188 7.36 -13.65 25.56
C ASP A 188 6.70 -12.49 24.79
N ARG A 189 7.07 -12.28 23.52
CA ARG A 189 6.61 -11.15 22.68
C ARG A 189 6.15 -11.59 21.31
N VAL A 190 5.14 -12.46 21.30
CA VAL A 190 4.44 -12.89 20.09
C VAL A 190 3.05 -12.24 20.03
N GLY A 191 2.78 -11.47 18.98
CA GLY A 191 1.45 -10.95 18.66
C GLY A 191 0.77 -11.76 17.55
N VAL A 192 -0.56 -11.72 17.51
CA VAL A 192 -1.34 -12.25 16.38
C VAL A 192 -2.03 -11.08 15.69
N PHE A 193 -1.88 -10.96 14.38
CA PHE A 193 -2.48 -9.93 13.56
C PHE A 193 -3.41 -10.57 12.52
N GLY A 194 -4.64 -10.07 12.36
CA GLY A 194 -5.52 -10.60 11.32
C GLY A 194 -6.65 -9.68 10.88
N ILE A 195 -7.09 -9.86 9.62
CA ILE A 195 -8.16 -9.09 8.97
C ILE A 195 -9.40 -9.98 8.81
N SER A 196 -10.51 -9.61 9.45
CA SER A 196 -11.89 -10.09 9.22
C SER A 196 -12.79 -9.48 10.32
N LEU A 197 -13.49 -10.24 11.17
CA LEU A 197 -14.42 -9.80 12.23
C LEU A 197 -14.01 -8.52 13.03
N GLY A 198 -12.72 -8.23 13.20
CA GLY A 198 -12.20 -6.98 13.78
C GLY A 198 -12.41 -5.70 12.93
N SER A 199 -12.68 -5.83 11.63
CA SER A 199 -12.95 -4.73 10.71
C SER A 199 -14.32 -4.08 10.92
N LEU A 200 -15.26 -4.75 11.63
CA LEU A 200 -16.52 -4.10 12.05
C LEU A 200 -16.24 -2.89 12.95
N VAL A 201 -15.19 -2.95 13.77
CA VAL A 201 -14.75 -1.81 14.58
C VAL A 201 -14.08 -0.75 13.70
N ALA A 202 -13.33 -1.14 12.67
CA ALA A 202 -12.71 -0.21 11.72
C ALA A 202 -13.78 0.55 10.90
N LEU A 203 -14.85 -0.10 10.45
CA LEU A 203 -15.97 0.54 9.76
C LEU A 203 -16.68 1.59 10.62
N TYR A 204 -16.74 1.38 11.94
CA TYR A 204 -17.27 2.37 12.88
C TYR A 204 -16.31 3.54 13.10
N LEU A 205 -14.99 3.28 13.14
CA LEU A 205 -13.96 4.29 13.39
C LEU A 205 -13.63 5.15 12.16
N TYR A 206 -13.86 4.64 10.94
CA TYR A 206 -13.53 5.33 9.68
C TYR A 206 -14.76 5.47 8.78
N PRO A 207 -15.58 6.52 8.98
CA PRO A 207 -16.72 6.78 8.10
C PRO A 207 -16.30 6.94 6.64
N GLY A 208 -16.93 6.16 5.75
CA GLY A 208 -16.66 6.21 4.31
C GLY A 208 -15.51 5.32 3.84
N ALA A 209 -14.80 4.62 4.74
CA ALA A 209 -13.87 3.56 4.36
C ALA A 209 -14.61 2.25 4.03
N GLY A 210 -13.98 1.41 3.21
CA GLY A 210 -14.47 0.08 2.87
C GLY A 210 -14.03 -0.96 3.91
N HIS A 211 -14.49 -2.20 3.74
CA HIS A 211 -14.17 -3.29 4.67
C HIS A 211 -12.72 -3.77 4.57
N LEU A 212 -12.15 -3.76 3.36
CA LEU A 212 -10.80 -4.24 3.08
C LEU A 212 -9.77 -3.12 3.30
N ILE A 213 -9.32 -2.93 4.55
CA ILE A 213 -8.30 -1.93 4.90
C ILE A 213 -6.91 -2.53 4.71
N GLU A 214 -6.30 -2.21 3.58
CA GLU A 214 -4.94 -2.62 3.19
C GLU A 214 -3.83 -1.72 3.77
N PRO A 215 -2.55 -2.08 3.62
CA PRO A 215 -1.43 -1.18 3.90
C PRO A 215 -1.54 0.16 3.12
N PRO A 216 -0.85 1.21 3.60
CA PRO A 216 -0.95 2.56 3.03
C PRO A 216 -0.72 2.61 1.53
N PHE A 217 -1.44 3.53 0.88
CA PHE A 217 -1.36 3.87 -0.54
C PHE A 217 -1.81 2.77 -1.52
N SER A 218 -2.27 1.64 -1.01
CA SER A 218 -2.89 0.58 -1.80
C SER A 218 -4.16 1.10 -2.50
N PRO A 219 -4.31 0.89 -3.82
CA PRO A 219 -5.50 1.34 -4.53
C PRO A 219 -6.79 0.77 -3.94
N HIS A 220 -7.86 1.57 -3.97
CA HIS A 220 -9.12 1.19 -3.35
C HIS A 220 -9.99 0.32 -4.27
N PHE A 221 -10.27 -0.92 -3.84
CA PHE A 221 -11.15 -1.86 -4.54
C PHE A 221 -12.53 -1.90 -3.88
N ARG A 222 -13.53 -1.27 -4.52
CA ARG A 222 -14.93 -1.29 -4.03
C ARG A 222 -15.61 -2.64 -4.22
N VAL A 223 -15.16 -3.38 -5.22
CA VAL A 223 -15.68 -4.69 -5.60
C VAL A 223 -14.51 -5.55 -6.11
N THR A 224 -14.48 -6.81 -5.73
CA THR A 224 -13.61 -7.81 -6.37
C THR A 224 -14.44 -9.03 -6.75
N ASN A 225 -13.90 -9.82 -7.68
CA ASN A 225 -14.47 -11.09 -8.08
C ASN A 225 -13.61 -12.20 -7.49
N PHE A 226 -14.24 -13.26 -6.98
CA PHE A 226 -13.54 -14.46 -6.56
C PHE A 226 -14.15 -15.67 -7.27
N MET A 227 -13.27 -16.54 -7.74
CA MET A 227 -13.66 -17.83 -8.28
C MET A 227 -13.72 -18.82 -7.11
N THR A 228 -14.90 -19.35 -6.85
CA THR A 228 -15.07 -20.43 -5.87
C THR A 228 -14.92 -21.79 -6.57
N SER A 229 -14.28 -22.75 -5.91
CA SER A 229 -14.01 -24.09 -6.45
C SER A 229 -15.28 -24.82 -6.93
N GLU A 230 -16.45 -24.46 -6.39
CA GLU A 230 -17.71 -25.18 -6.64
C GLU A 230 -18.88 -24.32 -7.17
N ARG A 231 -18.83 -22.98 -7.17
CA ARG A 231 -20.05 -22.14 -7.34
C ARG A 231 -19.93 -20.90 -8.24
N GLY A 232 -18.99 -20.90 -9.18
CA GLY A 232 -18.87 -19.81 -10.15
C GLY A 232 -18.38 -18.49 -9.53
N LYS A 233 -18.42 -17.42 -10.34
CA LYS A 233 -17.90 -16.09 -10.01
C LYS A 233 -18.74 -15.44 -8.91
N VAL A 234 -18.14 -15.24 -7.73
CA VAL A 234 -18.74 -14.50 -6.62
C VAL A 234 -18.24 -13.06 -6.67
N VAL A 235 -19.17 -12.11 -6.65
CA VAL A 235 -18.86 -10.68 -6.59
C VAL A 235 -18.90 -10.25 -5.12
N MET A 236 -17.78 -9.77 -4.60
CA MET A 236 -17.66 -9.30 -3.22
C MET A 236 -17.64 -7.78 -3.17
N LEU A 237 -18.61 -7.19 -2.48
CA LEU A 237 -18.72 -5.74 -2.31
C LEU A 237 -18.01 -5.31 -1.02
N TRP A 238 -16.89 -4.61 -1.15
CA TRP A 238 -16.12 -4.10 -0.02
C TRP A 238 -16.58 -2.71 0.44
N GLY A 239 -17.30 -1.98 -0.42
CA GLY A 239 -17.82 -0.65 -0.10
C GLY A 239 -16.74 0.44 -0.07
N GLY A 240 -17.06 1.59 0.53
CA GLY A 240 -16.14 2.72 0.71
C GLY A 240 -16.07 3.73 -0.45
N HIS A 241 -15.42 4.87 -0.15
CA HIS A 241 -15.03 5.93 -1.09
C HIS A 241 -13.50 6.06 -1.11
N THR A 242 -12.92 6.28 -2.29
CA THR A 242 -11.45 6.20 -2.52
C THR A 242 -10.62 7.02 -1.54
N LYS A 243 -10.90 8.33 -1.40
CA LYS A 243 -10.10 9.21 -0.52
C LYS A 243 -10.27 8.87 0.97
N PRO A 244 -11.51 8.78 1.54
CA PRO A 244 -11.68 8.33 2.92
C PRO A 244 -11.07 6.96 3.22
N HIS A 245 -11.10 6.05 2.24
CA HIS A 245 -10.48 4.73 2.37
C HIS A 245 -8.94 4.83 2.45
N ALA A 246 -8.32 5.62 1.57
CA ALA A 246 -6.87 5.84 1.60
C ALA A 246 -6.39 6.47 2.92
N ASP A 247 -7.14 7.45 3.45
CA ASP A 247 -6.86 8.06 4.74
C ASP A 247 -6.95 7.04 5.90
N ALA A 248 -7.91 6.12 5.82
CA ALA A 248 -8.07 5.05 6.80
C ALA A 248 -6.92 4.03 6.76
N GLN A 249 -6.41 3.67 5.58
CA GLN A 249 -5.23 2.81 5.42
C GLN A 249 -3.99 3.43 6.09
N GLU A 250 -3.72 4.71 5.82
CA GLU A 250 -2.60 5.44 6.44
C GLU A 250 -2.71 5.51 7.97
N ASP A 251 -3.87 5.94 8.48
CA ASP A 251 -4.05 6.14 9.91
C ASP A 251 -4.08 4.81 10.69
N SER A 252 -4.75 3.79 10.15
CA SER A 252 -4.82 2.47 10.79
C SER A 252 -3.45 1.81 10.84
N TRP A 253 -2.67 1.85 9.75
CA TRP A 253 -1.31 1.30 9.72
C TRP A 253 -0.41 1.92 10.78
N ARG A 254 -0.43 3.26 10.89
CA ARG A 254 0.30 3.98 11.94
C ARG A 254 -0.12 3.55 13.35
N LYS A 255 -1.42 3.40 13.59
CA LYS A 255 -1.96 2.94 14.89
C LYS A 255 -1.56 1.49 15.18
N ILE A 256 -1.57 0.62 14.18
CA ILE A 256 -1.11 -0.77 14.29
C ILE A 256 0.36 -0.82 14.68
N LEU A 257 1.23 -0.12 13.94
CA LEU A 257 2.66 -0.05 14.27
C LEU A 257 2.90 0.50 15.68
N SER A 258 2.19 1.56 16.07
CA SER A 258 2.28 2.14 17.41
C SER A 258 1.83 1.15 18.50
N PHE A 259 0.74 0.42 18.27
CA PHE A 259 0.23 -0.58 19.20
C PHE A 259 1.23 -1.73 19.36
N LEU A 260 1.69 -2.29 18.25
CA LEU A 260 2.69 -3.37 18.25
C LEU A 260 3.97 -2.91 18.94
N GLN A 261 4.45 -1.69 18.67
CA GLN A 261 5.64 -1.16 19.32
C GLN A 261 5.44 -1.00 20.84
N GLN A 262 4.30 -0.46 21.26
CA GLN A 262 3.99 -0.28 22.68
C GLN A 262 3.92 -1.63 23.41
N HIS A 263 3.28 -2.64 22.82
CA HIS A 263 2.99 -3.90 23.49
C HIS A 263 4.10 -4.95 23.33
N LEU A 264 4.89 -4.88 22.26
CA LEU A 264 5.95 -5.85 21.94
C LEU A 264 7.37 -5.30 22.14
N TYR A 265 7.58 -3.99 22.16
CA TYR A 265 8.90 -3.41 22.49
C TYR A 265 8.93 -2.75 23.87
N CYS A 266 7.91 -1.95 24.18
CA CYS A 266 7.89 -1.03 25.32
C CYS A 266 7.01 -1.51 26.49
N ARG A 267 7.20 -2.73 26.99
CA ARG A 267 6.48 -3.12 28.22
C ARG A 267 7.02 -2.35 29.41
N HIS A 268 6.21 -1.44 29.97
CA HIS A 268 6.44 -0.90 31.31
C HIS A 268 6.54 -2.08 32.27
N LYS A 269 7.59 -2.13 33.09
CA LYS A 269 7.66 -3.06 34.23
C LYS A 269 6.37 -2.86 35.02
N ALA A 270 5.50 -3.87 35.03
CA ALA A 270 4.43 -3.93 36.02
C ALA A 270 5.13 -3.81 37.38
N LYS A 271 4.79 -2.78 38.15
CA LYS A 271 5.21 -2.71 39.55
C LYS A 271 4.61 -3.95 40.23
N LEU A 272 5.47 -4.88 40.60
CA LEU A 272 5.18 -5.93 41.58
C LEU A 272 4.84 -5.27 42.93
#